data_AF-A0A965WT91-F1
#
_entry.id   AF-A0A965WT91-F1
#
_cell.length_a   1.000
_cell.length_b   1.000
_cell.length_c   1.000
_cell.angle_alpha   90.00
_cell.angle_beta   90.00
_cell.angle_gamma   90.00
#
_symmetry.space_group_name_H-M   'P 1'
#
loop_
_entity.id
_entity.type
_entity.pdbx_description
1 polymer ?
#
loop_
_entity_poly.entity_id
_entity_poly.type
_entity_poly.pdbx_seq_one_letter_code
_entity_poly.pdbx_strand_id
1 'polypeptide(L)'
;LKQRSIDILVASDVAARGLDIDDLDYIFNYDLPQDVEYYIHRIGRTGRAGKSGNALSIVSNSDELVLLKKYKEATKSDIVEHELSSTLSVFDEIEGEIPPERSVLYGTPAYKSKSGKFIPFAKRGRW
;
A
#
# COMPACT_ATOMS: atom_id res chain seq x y z
N LEU A 1 30.99 8.80 9.58
CA LEU A 1 29.92 7.83 9.92
C LEU A 1 29.06 7.64 8.68
N LYS A 2 29.08 6.46 8.06
CA LYS A 2 28.25 6.15 6.88
C LYS A 2 26.81 6.06 7.38
N GLN A 3 25.95 7.04 7.08
CA GLN A 3 24.51 6.90 7.32
C GLN A 3 24.07 5.64 6.56
N ARG A 4 23.57 4.65 7.28
CA ARG A 4 22.88 3.51 6.68
C ARG A 4 21.61 4.08 6.05
N SER A 5 21.62 4.31 4.74
CA SER A 5 20.40 4.55 3.97
C SER A 5 19.62 3.24 3.97
N ILE A 6 18.42 3.26 4.56
CA ILE A 6 17.51 2.14 4.51
C ILE A 6 16.60 2.41 3.32
N ASP A 7 16.71 1.58 2.29
CA ASP A 7 15.91 1.73 1.07
C ASP A 7 14.55 1.01 1.19
N ILE A 8 14.45 0.01 2.08
CA ILE A 8 13.25 -0.80 2.29
C ILE A 8 13.03 -1.04 3.79
N LEU A 9 11.79 -0.85 4.24
CA LEU A 9 11.33 -1.20 5.58
C LEU A 9 10.16 -2.17 5.50
N VAL A 10 10.22 -3.24 6.29
CA VAL A 10 9.11 -4.17 6.50
C VAL A 10 8.64 -4.02 7.94
N ALA A 11 7.35 -3.81 8.15
CA ALA A 11 6.78 -3.62 9.48
C ALA A 11 5.35 -4.17 9.55
N SER A 12 4.94 -4.61 10.75
CA SER A 12 3.55 -4.84 11.09
C SER A 12 2.91 -3.56 11.64
N ASP A 13 1.57 -3.49 11.68
CA ASP A 13 0.87 -2.32 12.23
C ASP A 13 1.27 -2.02 13.69
N VAL A 14 1.63 -3.04 14.47
CA VAL A 14 2.09 -2.86 15.86
C VAL A 14 3.48 -2.25 15.87
N ALA A 15 4.39 -2.76 15.05
CA ALA A 15 5.77 -2.28 14.98
C ALA A 15 5.87 -0.86 14.38
N ALA A 16 4.95 -0.50 13.49
CA ALA A 16 4.92 0.82 12.85
C ALA A 16 4.35 1.93 13.75
N ARG A 17 3.68 1.61 14.87
CA ARG A 17 3.14 2.63 15.78
C ARG A 17 4.28 3.35 16.50
N GLY A 18 4.26 4.68 16.45
CA GLY A 18 5.29 5.52 17.06
C GLY A 18 6.54 5.69 16.18
N LEU A 19 6.59 5.05 15.01
CA LEU A 19 7.57 5.39 13.99
C LEU A 19 7.02 6.53 13.14
N ASP A 20 7.72 7.67 13.17
CA ASP A 20 7.44 8.81 12.30
C ASP A 20 8.12 8.55 10.93
N ILE A 21 7.42 7.82 10.07
CA ILE A 21 7.90 7.46 8.73
C ILE A 21 6.96 8.08 7.71
N ASP A 22 7.43 9.15 7.09
CA ASP A 22 6.64 9.92 6.12
C ASP A 22 7.44 10.13 4.82
N ASP A 23 6.75 10.58 3.77
CA ASP A 23 7.34 10.93 2.47
C ASP A 23 7.93 9.73 1.71
N LEU A 24 7.30 8.57 1.84
CA LEU A 24 7.65 7.36 1.09
C LEU A 24 7.16 7.45 -0.36
N ASP A 25 7.93 6.92 -1.31
CA ASP A 25 7.53 6.83 -2.72
C ASP A 25 6.47 5.74 -2.97
N TYR A 26 6.59 4.63 -2.23
CA TYR A 26 5.77 3.43 -2.38
C TYR A 26 5.39 2.81 -1.04
N ILE A 27 4.16 2.32 -0.97
CA ILE A 27 3.65 1.46 0.10
C ILE A 27 3.22 0.13 -0.48
N PHE A 28 3.69 -0.96 0.11
CA PHE A 28 3.29 -2.32 -0.27
C PHE A 28 2.51 -2.96 0.90
N ASN A 29 1.21 -3.19 0.69
CA ASN A 29 0.41 -4.00 1.60
C ASN A 29 0.61 -5.46 1.22
N TYR A 30 1.42 -6.16 2.01
CA TYR A 30 1.57 -7.61 1.88
C TYR A 30 0.28 -8.33 2.27
N ASP A 31 -0.23 -8.01 3.46
CA ASP A 31 -1.57 -8.40 3.91
C ASP A 31 -2.45 -7.16 4.00
N LEU A 32 -3.71 -7.27 3.55
CA LEU A 32 -4.68 -6.21 3.72
C LEU A 32 -5.10 -6.08 5.18
N PRO A 33 -5.17 -4.85 5.75
CA PRO A 33 -5.76 -4.68 7.07
C PRO A 33 -7.25 -5.07 7.01
N GLN A 34 -7.86 -5.37 8.15
CA GLN A 34 -9.32 -5.64 8.20
C GLN A 34 -10.13 -4.35 8.32
N ASP A 35 -9.52 -3.31 8.87
CA ASP A 35 -10.11 -1.98 9.03
C ASP A 35 -9.62 -1.03 7.93
N VAL A 36 -10.58 -0.32 7.35
CA VAL A 36 -10.36 0.75 6.37
C VAL A 36 -9.51 1.88 6.95
N GLU A 37 -9.65 2.19 8.24
CA GLU A 37 -8.86 3.24 8.88
C GLU A 37 -7.36 2.90 8.90
N TYR A 38 -7.01 1.63 9.18
CA TYR A 38 -5.63 1.17 9.08
C TYR A 38 -5.10 1.23 7.65
N TYR A 39 -5.92 0.87 6.64
CA TYR A 39 -5.54 1.03 5.24
C TYR A 39 -5.20 2.48 4.91
N ILE A 40 -6.07 3.42 5.29
CA ILE A 40 -5.87 4.86 5.07
C ILE A 40 -4.60 5.35 5.77
N HIS A 41 -4.33 4.90 7.00
CA HIS A 41 -3.12 5.25 7.73
C HIS A 41 -1.84 4.71 7.10
N ARG A 42 -1.87 3.50 6.51
CA ARG A 42 -0.73 2.93 5.78
C ARG A 42 -0.43 3.72 4.51
N ILE A 43 -1.43 3.95 3.67
CA ILE A 43 -1.23 4.67 2.39
C ILE A 43 -0.98 6.17 2.60
N GLY A 44 -1.36 6.73 3.75
CA GLY A 44 -1.09 8.11 4.12
C GLY A 44 0.39 8.46 4.34
N ARG A 45 1.26 7.45 4.33
CA ARG A 45 2.73 7.60 4.44
C ARG A 45 3.39 8.01 3.11
N THR A 46 2.65 7.95 2.01
CA THR A 46 3.08 8.39 0.67
C THR A 46 2.21 9.55 0.16
N GLY A 47 2.62 10.22 -0.93
CA GLY A 47 1.78 11.22 -1.62
C GLY A 47 1.52 12.52 -0.87
N ARG A 48 2.44 12.95 0.02
CA ARG A 48 2.28 14.15 0.86
C ARG A 48 2.77 15.43 0.17
N ALA A 49 2.32 16.59 0.66
CA ALA A 49 2.72 17.93 0.20
C ALA A 49 2.53 18.18 -1.31
N GLY A 50 1.52 17.54 -1.93
CA GLY A 50 1.24 17.66 -3.36
C GLY A 50 2.11 16.78 -4.25
N LYS A 51 2.96 15.93 -3.67
CA LYS A 51 3.71 14.90 -4.40
C LYS A 51 2.79 13.73 -4.77
N SER A 52 3.13 13.04 -5.84
CA SER A 52 2.54 11.73 -6.18
C SER A 52 3.03 10.66 -5.20
N GLY A 53 2.20 9.65 -4.96
CA GLY A 53 2.55 8.48 -4.16
C GLY A 53 1.80 7.26 -4.66
N ASN A 54 2.36 6.07 -4.41
CA ASN A 54 1.78 4.81 -4.87
C ASN A 54 1.57 3.84 -3.72
N ALA A 55 0.40 3.19 -3.71
CA ALA A 55 0.12 2.08 -2.80
C ALA A 55 -0.24 0.83 -3.62
N LEU A 56 0.46 -0.26 -3.39
CA LEU A 56 0.23 -1.56 -4.02
C LEU A 56 -0.21 -2.55 -2.95
N SER A 57 -1.19 -3.38 -3.26
CA SER A 57 -1.70 -4.40 -2.35
C SER A 57 -1.70 -5.75 -3.02
N ILE A 58 -1.19 -6.76 -2.33
CA ILE A 58 -1.26 -8.15 -2.78
C ILE A 58 -2.59 -8.71 -2.29
N VAL A 59 -3.34 -9.35 -3.18
CA VAL A 59 -4.62 -9.97 -2.86
C VAL A 59 -4.63 -11.41 -3.35
N SER A 60 -5.10 -12.30 -2.47
CA SER A 60 -4.97 -13.75 -2.62
C SER A 60 -6.31 -14.48 -2.45
N ASN A 61 -7.34 -13.83 -1.89
CA ASN A 61 -8.64 -14.47 -1.67
C ASN A 61 -9.84 -13.55 -1.92
N SER A 62 -11.04 -14.14 -1.94
CA SER A 62 -12.30 -13.43 -2.18
C SER A 62 -12.67 -12.42 -1.11
N ASP A 63 -12.29 -12.67 0.15
CA ASP A 63 -12.61 -11.78 1.27
C ASP A 63 -11.82 -10.47 1.16
N GLU A 64 -10.56 -10.57 0.72
CA GLU A 64 -9.71 -9.42 0.40
C GLU A 64 -10.23 -8.61 -0.80
N LEU A 65 -10.84 -9.26 -1.80
CA LEU A 65 -11.54 -8.54 -2.88
C LEU A 65 -12.73 -7.72 -2.36
N VAL A 66 -13.42 -8.21 -1.33
CA VAL A 66 -14.48 -7.43 -0.65
C VAL A 66 -13.88 -6.24 0.10
N LEU A 67 -12.74 -6.40 0.76
CA LEU A 67 -12.03 -5.30 1.41
C LEU A 67 -11.58 -4.22 0.42
N LEU A 68 -11.06 -4.59 -0.75
CA LEU A 68 -10.69 -3.63 -1.79
C LEU A 68 -11.87 -2.76 -2.23
N LYS A 69 -13.08 -3.32 -2.32
CA LYS A 69 -14.29 -2.53 -2.64
C LYS A 69 -14.55 -1.47 -1.57
N LYS A 70 -14.43 -1.83 -0.29
CA LYS A 70 -14.55 -0.88 0.83
C LYS A 70 -13.47 0.20 0.77
N TYR A 71 -12.23 -0.15 0.43
CA TYR A 71 -11.14 0.81 0.27
C TYR A 71 -11.38 1.77 -0.87
N LYS A 72 -11.87 1.26 -2.00
CA LYS A 72 -12.23 2.07 -3.16
C LYS A 72 -13.29 3.11 -2.80
N GLU A 73 -14.32 2.71 -2.06
CA GLU A 73 -15.39 3.60 -1.60
C GLU A 73 -14.89 4.66 -0.61
N ALA A 74 -14.13 4.23 0.40
CA ALA A 74 -13.65 5.11 1.46
C ALA A 74 -12.61 6.13 0.96
N THR A 75 -11.71 5.69 0.07
CA THR A 75 -10.71 6.57 -0.54
C THR A 75 -11.27 7.32 -1.73
N LYS A 76 -12.31 6.85 -2.43
CA LYS A 76 -12.72 7.41 -3.73
C LYS A 76 -11.58 7.40 -4.77
N SER A 77 -10.61 6.52 -4.58
CA SER A 77 -9.52 6.27 -5.52
C SER A 77 -9.89 5.18 -6.49
N ASP A 78 -9.24 5.17 -7.63
CA ASP A 78 -9.35 4.06 -8.57
C ASP A 78 -8.32 3.01 -8.17
N ILE A 79 -8.80 1.85 -7.75
CA ILE A 79 -7.96 0.68 -7.48
C ILE A 79 -7.94 -0.14 -8.77
N VAL A 80 -6.76 -0.29 -9.35
CA VAL A 80 -6.53 -0.94 -10.65
C VAL A 80 -5.82 -2.27 -10.42
N GLU A 81 -6.31 -3.30 -11.10
CA GLU A 81 -5.69 -4.61 -11.12
C GLU A 81 -4.46 -4.61 -12.03
N HIS A 82 -3.38 -5.24 -11.56
CA HIS A 82 -2.13 -5.42 -12.27
C HIS A 82 -1.74 -6.90 -12.25
N GLU A 83 -1.47 -7.46 -13.43
CA GLU A 83 -0.83 -8.76 -13.54
C GLU A 83 0.64 -8.67 -13.08
N LEU A 84 1.07 -9.62 -12.24
CA LEU A 84 2.51 -9.85 -12.04
C LEU A 84 3.08 -10.59 -13.25
N SER A 85 3.56 -9.83 -14.23
CA SER A 85 4.00 -10.42 -15.50
C SER A 85 5.40 -11.07 -15.48
N SER A 86 6.17 -11.17 -14.38
CA SER A 86 7.56 -11.66 -14.51
C SER A 86 8.28 -12.20 -13.26
N THR A 87 7.67 -12.23 -12.07
CA THR A 87 8.42 -12.61 -10.86
C THR A 87 8.63 -14.11 -10.70
N LEU A 88 7.91 -14.96 -11.44
CA LEU A 88 8.10 -16.41 -11.41
C LEU A 88 9.54 -16.85 -11.71
N SER A 89 10.31 -16.10 -12.51
CA SER A 89 11.72 -16.42 -12.78
C SER A 89 12.71 -16.03 -11.68
N VAL A 90 12.32 -15.16 -10.74
CA VAL A 90 13.16 -14.77 -9.58
C VAL A 90 12.93 -15.72 -8.41
N PHE A 91 11.74 -16.31 -8.31
CA PHE A 91 11.38 -17.19 -7.21
C PHE A 91 11.88 -18.62 -7.35
N ASP A 92 12.30 -19.05 -8.54
CA ASP A 92 12.96 -20.36 -8.74
C ASP A 92 14.27 -20.49 -7.92
N GLU A 93 14.87 -19.39 -7.46
CA GLU A 93 16.08 -19.38 -6.61
C GLU A 93 15.79 -19.31 -5.09
N ILE A 94 14.54 -19.12 -4.68
CA ILE A 94 14.16 -19.03 -3.26
C ILE A 94 13.56 -20.36 -2.81
N GLU A 95 14.25 -21.12 -1.95
CA GLU A 95 13.73 -22.35 -1.33
C GLU A 95 12.61 -22.07 -0.31
N GLY A 96 11.48 -21.57 -0.78
CA GLY A 96 10.28 -21.40 0.00
C GLY A 96 9.06 -21.71 -0.85
N GLU A 97 8.19 -22.60 -0.37
CA GLU A 97 6.92 -22.87 -1.02
C GLU A 97 6.13 -21.56 -1.20
N ILE A 98 5.91 -21.16 -2.45
CA ILE A 98 5.02 -20.06 -2.78
C ILE A 98 3.59 -20.58 -2.60
N PRO A 99 2.77 -20.01 -1.70
CA PRO A 99 1.38 -20.44 -1.58
C PRO A 99 0.68 -20.22 -2.93
N PRO A 100 -0.03 -21.24 -3.46
CA PRO A 100 -0.53 -21.27 -4.84
C PRO A 100 -1.59 -20.21 -5.16
N GLU A 101 -1.99 -19.40 -4.19
CA GLU A 101 -3.14 -18.50 -4.25
C GLU A 101 -2.80 -17.00 -4.29
N ARG A 102 -1.53 -16.59 -4.33
CA ARG A 102 -1.13 -15.16 -4.36
C ARG A 102 -0.92 -14.61 -5.78
N SER A 103 -2.00 -14.35 -6.53
CA SER A 103 -1.87 -14.12 -7.98
C SER A 103 -2.08 -12.68 -8.49
N VAL A 104 -2.48 -11.71 -7.66
CA VAL A 104 -2.88 -10.39 -8.20
C VAL A 104 -2.43 -9.20 -7.35
N LEU A 105 -1.84 -8.19 -8.02
CA LEU A 105 -1.51 -6.89 -7.42
C LEU A 105 -2.59 -5.87 -7.73
N TYR A 106 -2.98 -5.10 -6.73
CA TYR A 106 -3.92 -3.99 -6.86
C TYR A 106 -3.26 -2.67 -6.50
N GLY A 107 -3.20 -1.76 -7.46
CA GLY A 107 -2.59 -0.45 -7.33
C GLY A 107 -3.61 0.66 -7.03
N THR A 108 -3.29 1.52 -6.07
CA THR A 108 -4.03 2.73 -5.75
C THR A 108 -3.10 3.94 -5.85
N PRO A 109 -3.38 4.95 -6.69
CA PRO A 109 -2.65 6.20 -6.65
C PRO A 109 -3.03 6.96 -5.37
N ALA A 110 -2.02 7.35 -4.59
CA ALA A 110 -2.17 8.11 -3.35
C ALA A 110 -2.24 9.63 -3.58
N TYR A 111 -2.49 10.10 -4.80
CA TYR A 111 -2.70 11.51 -5.11
C TYR A 111 -3.74 11.69 -6.21
N LYS A 112 -4.66 12.64 -6.04
CA LYS A 112 -5.74 12.91 -6.99
C LYS A 112 -6.24 14.36 -6.63
N SER A 113 -6.33 15.29 -7.59
CA SER A 113 -6.33 16.76 -7.35
C SER A 113 -7.72 17.45 -7.39
N LYS A 114 -7.76 18.80 -7.42
CA LYS A 114 -8.92 19.74 -7.31
C LYS A 114 -10.16 19.48 -8.20
N SER A 115 -10.19 18.45 -9.03
CA SER A 115 -11.26 18.08 -9.98
C SER A 115 -12.15 16.91 -9.53
N GLY A 116 -12.24 16.63 -8.23
CA GLY A 116 -13.09 15.55 -7.68
C GLY A 116 -12.38 14.20 -7.52
N LYS A 117 -11.05 14.23 -7.53
CA LYS A 117 -10.17 13.08 -7.43
C LYS A 117 -9.61 13.06 -5.96
N PHE A 118 -9.61 11.92 -5.22
CA PHE A 118 -8.94 11.65 -3.91
C PHE A 118 -7.58 12.33 -3.55
N ILE A 119 -7.56 13.10 -2.46
CA ILE A 119 -6.31 13.52 -1.80
C ILE A 119 -6.26 12.81 -0.43
N PRO A 120 -5.32 11.87 -0.14
CA PRO A 120 -5.03 11.46 1.22
C PRO A 120 -4.18 12.56 1.85
N PHE A 121 -4.82 13.47 2.54
CA PHE A 121 -4.14 14.37 3.46
C PHE A 121 -5.04 14.51 4.66
N ALA A 122 -4.56 14.02 5.81
CA ALA A 122 -4.93 14.46 7.15
C ALA A 122 -6.06 15.50 7.10
N LYS A 123 -7.32 15.05 7.12
CA LYS A 123 -8.44 15.98 7.19
C LYS A 123 -8.39 16.59 8.60
N ARG A 124 -7.69 17.73 8.68
CA ARG A 124 -7.69 18.71 9.78
C ARG A 124 -7.14 18.19 11.11
N GLY A 125 -5.85 18.42 11.32
CA GLY A 125 -5.25 18.54 12.65
C GLY A 125 -4.66 17.26 13.22
N ARG A 126 -3.39 17.37 13.60
CA ARG A 126 -2.63 16.53 14.54
C ARG A 126 -2.82 15.01 14.45
N TRP A 127 -1.79 14.34 13.94
CA TRP A 127 -1.28 13.07 14.45
C TRP A 127 0.23 13.18 14.53
#